data_AF-A0A356P7B6-F1
#
_entry.id   AF-A0A356P7B6-F1
#
_cell.length_a   1.000
_cell.length_b   1.000
_cell.length_c   1.000
_cell.angle_alpha   90.00
_cell.angle_beta   90.00
_cell.angle_gamma   90.00
#
_symmetry.space_group_name_H-M   'P 1'
#
loop_
_entity.id
_entity.type
_entity.pdbx_description
1 polymer ?
#
loop_
_entity_poly.entity_id
_entity_poly.type
_entity_poly.pdbx_seq_one_letter_code
_entity_poly.pdbx_strand_id
1 'polypeptide(L)'
;MNISELFWNATFEDLKCGYVQEKGHYVCLLCGNKIEQGIVYPENGVLYEAGRYMQRHIDQVHQSVFNYLTQLDKKVTGLTEHQTSLIRLFYEGKSDEEVQKELGIGSASTIRNHRFTLKEKERQSKVYLVMMDLLKEKVKPATSFINPPKTAKMLEDRLLKKLFPEGTDGPLKTFSIKEKHKLVVLQEIVTRFQDEQTYSEQEINQILKVVYHDFATLRRSLIEYNFLDRTPDGSQYWLKTGSVRKEEQIMDRKEELKRLYKETKIEAGVYQVKNTINGKILVESTPNLKTINGKRFCLDMGTYQNKRLQHELQEFEAKVFEFEVLEVLKAPKEGYFDPKDALKKLKVKWLEKLQPYEERGYNTLKPQ
;
A
#
# COMPACT_ATOMS: atom_id res chain seq x y z
N MET A 1 3.03 -9.14 -15.56
CA MET A 1 3.50 -8.90 -16.94
C MET A 1 4.71 -7.99 -16.87
N ASN A 2 5.79 -8.32 -17.57
CA ASN A 2 6.97 -7.45 -17.66
C ASN A 2 6.77 -6.52 -18.87
N ILE A 3 6.68 -5.21 -18.65
CA ILE A 3 6.43 -4.24 -19.71
C ILE A 3 7.77 -3.86 -20.32
N SER A 4 7.86 -3.94 -21.65
CA SER A 4 9.11 -3.66 -22.38
C SER A 4 9.49 -2.18 -22.26
N GLU A 5 10.79 -1.88 -22.37
CA GLU A 5 11.29 -0.49 -22.43
C GLU A 5 10.73 0.26 -23.65
N LEU A 6 10.52 -0.45 -24.76
CA LEU A 6 9.88 0.06 -25.96
C LEU A 6 8.47 0.60 -25.68
N PHE A 7 7.69 -0.06 -24.84
CA PHE A 7 6.37 0.43 -24.44
C PHE A 7 6.45 1.77 -23.71
N TRP A 8 7.45 1.98 -22.85
CA TRP A 8 7.58 3.22 -22.08
C TRP A 8 8.10 4.41 -22.90
N ASN A 9 8.87 4.12 -23.95
CA ASN A 9 9.44 5.13 -24.84
C ASN A 9 8.59 5.39 -26.09
N ALA A 10 7.55 4.58 -26.33
CA ALA A 10 6.65 4.72 -27.45
C ALA A 10 5.85 6.04 -27.38
N THR A 11 5.54 6.60 -28.56
CA THR A 11 4.70 7.79 -28.63
C THR A 11 3.25 7.46 -28.25
N PHE A 12 2.45 8.49 -27.98
CA PHE A 12 1.02 8.29 -27.69
C PHE A 12 0.28 7.58 -28.83
N GLU A 13 0.61 7.89 -30.08
CA GLU A 13 -0.02 7.25 -31.24
C GLU A 13 0.42 5.79 -31.39
N ASP A 14 1.71 5.49 -31.16
CA ASP A 14 2.22 4.11 -31.19
C ASP A 14 1.58 3.25 -30.09
N LEU A 15 1.44 3.80 -28.88
CA LEU A 15 0.75 3.12 -27.78
C LEU A 15 -0.71 2.83 -28.11
N LYS A 16 -1.38 3.75 -28.82
CA LYS A 16 -2.78 3.61 -29.20
C LYS A 16 -2.99 2.55 -30.30
N CYS A 17 -2.09 2.45 -31.27
CA CYS A 17 -2.15 1.41 -32.30
C CYS A 17 -1.54 0.07 -31.84
N GLY A 18 -0.73 0.08 -30.78
CA GLY A 18 -0.17 -1.10 -30.12
C GLY A 18 1.14 -1.62 -30.71
N TYR A 19 1.75 -0.90 -31.66
CA TYR A 19 3.02 -1.28 -32.26
C TYR A 19 3.86 -0.05 -32.62
N VAL A 20 5.17 -0.24 -32.74
CA VAL A 20 6.11 0.78 -33.22
C VAL A 20 6.84 0.26 -34.45
N GLN A 21 7.26 1.17 -35.33
CA GLN A 21 8.09 0.83 -36.48
C GLN A 21 9.57 1.12 -36.17
N GLU A 22 10.40 0.08 -36.15
CA GLU A 22 11.84 0.20 -35.93
C GLU A 22 12.64 -0.56 -36.99
N LYS A 23 13.62 0.10 -37.63
CA LYS A 23 14.64 -0.55 -38.48
C LYS A 23 14.05 -1.57 -39.49
N GLY A 24 12.97 -1.19 -40.19
CA GLY A 24 12.31 -2.06 -41.17
C GLY A 24 11.45 -3.17 -40.58
N HIS A 25 11.06 -3.07 -39.31
CA HIS A 25 10.15 -4.01 -38.65
C HIS A 25 9.01 -3.25 -37.96
N TYR A 26 7.85 -3.88 -37.89
CA TYR A 26 6.80 -3.55 -36.92
C TYR A 26 7.02 -4.39 -35.67
N VAL A 27 7.09 -3.76 -34.50
CA VAL A 27 7.27 -4.41 -33.20
C VAL A 27 6.03 -4.19 -32.35
N CYS A 28 5.40 -5.27 -31.91
CA CYS A 28 4.25 -5.23 -31.03
C CYS A 28 4.68 -4.72 -29.65
N LEU A 29 4.07 -3.63 -29.16
CA LEU A 29 4.41 -3.06 -27.85
C LEU A 29 3.85 -3.91 -26.68
N LEU A 30 2.90 -4.80 -26.97
CA LEU A 30 2.20 -5.62 -25.99
C LEU A 30 2.96 -6.92 -25.65
N CYS A 31 3.61 -7.54 -26.63
CA CYS A 31 4.33 -8.81 -26.44
C CYS A 31 5.75 -8.85 -27.03
N GLY A 32 6.17 -7.83 -27.76
CA GLY A 32 7.49 -7.77 -28.39
C GLY A 32 7.62 -8.54 -29.71
N ASN A 33 6.54 -9.14 -30.22
CA ASN A 33 6.55 -9.85 -31.51
C ASN A 33 6.95 -8.90 -32.66
N LYS A 34 7.72 -9.41 -33.63
CA LYS A 34 8.28 -8.62 -34.73
C LYS A 34 7.76 -9.13 -36.07
N ILE A 35 7.37 -8.19 -36.92
CA ILE A 35 6.92 -8.44 -38.29
C ILE A 35 7.79 -7.61 -39.22
N GLU A 36 8.41 -8.25 -40.19
CA GLU A 36 9.31 -7.61 -41.14
C GLU A 36 8.52 -6.77 -42.15
N GLN A 37 8.95 -5.53 -42.35
CA GLN A 37 8.32 -4.61 -43.29
C GLN A 37 8.69 -4.99 -44.73
N GLY A 38 7.76 -4.81 -45.67
CA GLY A 38 7.96 -5.13 -47.09
C GLY A 38 7.66 -6.59 -47.46
N ILE A 39 7.36 -7.44 -46.46
CA ILE A 39 6.83 -8.79 -46.68
C ILE A 39 5.30 -8.75 -46.69
N VAL A 40 4.71 -9.56 -47.57
CA VAL A 40 3.28 -9.84 -47.62
C VAL A 40 3.02 -11.17 -46.94
N TYR A 41 2.20 -11.16 -45.91
CA TYR A 41 1.93 -12.30 -45.05
C TYR A 41 0.61 -12.99 -45.44
N PRO A 42 0.62 -14.28 -45.81
CA PRO A 42 -0.59 -15.04 -46.09
C PRO A 42 -1.24 -15.55 -44.80
N GLU A 43 -2.54 -15.33 -44.65
CA GLU A 43 -3.34 -15.89 -43.56
C GLU A 43 -4.76 -16.20 -44.04
N ASN A 44 -5.23 -17.45 -43.83
CA ASN A 44 -6.58 -17.91 -44.24
C ASN A 44 -6.93 -17.60 -45.72
N GLY A 45 -5.93 -17.70 -46.61
CA GLY A 45 -6.11 -17.43 -48.04
C GLY A 45 -6.13 -15.94 -48.41
N VAL A 46 -5.94 -15.02 -47.47
CA VAL A 46 -5.82 -13.58 -47.70
C VAL A 46 -4.38 -13.13 -47.52
N LEU A 47 -3.91 -12.23 -48.38
CA LEU A 47 -2.57 -11.64 -48.32
C LEU A 47 -2.63 -10.29 -47.62
N TYR A 48 -1.80 -10.10 -46.59
CA TYR A 48 -1.75 -8.89 -45.78
C TYR A 48 -0.38 -8.21 -45.86
N GLU A 49 -0.36 -6.90 -46.03
CA GLU A 49 0.85 -6.12 -45.82
C GLU A 49 1.27 -6.15 -44.34
N ALA A 50 2.58 -6.11 -44.08
CA ALA A 50 3.18 -6.20 -42.75
C ALA A 50 2.47 -5.39 -41.64
N GLY A 51 2.12 -4.12 -41.89
CA GLY A 51 1.43 -3.28 -40.92
C GLY A 51 0.01 -3.78 -40.61
N ARG A 52 -0.72 -4.23 -41.63
CA ARG A 52 -2.06 -4.82 -41.45
C ARG A 52 -1.99 -6.18 -40.77
N TYR A 53 -0.96 -6.95 -41.07
CA TYR A 53 -0.68 -8.21 -40.40
C TYR A 53 -0.37 -8.00 -38.91
N MET A 54 0.34 -6.93 -38.55
CA MET A 54 0.56 -6.55 -37.14
C MET A 54 -0.73 -6.19 -36.41
N GLN A 55 -1.62 -5.43 -37.03
CA GLN A 55 -2.94 -5.14 -36.43
C GLN A 55 -3.73 -6.41 -36.17
N ARG A 56 -3.72 -7.36 -37.11
CA ARG A 56 -4.38 -8.66 -36.94
C ARG A 56 -3.76 -9.49 -35.81
N HIS A 57 -2.44 -9.49 -35.70
CA HIS A 57 -1.75 -10.11 -34.57
C HIS A 57 -2.25 -9.53 -33.23
N ILE A 58 -2.39 -8.21 -33.13
CA ILE A 58 -2.94 -7.56 -31.92
C ILE A 58 -4.38 -8.01 -31.66
N ASP A 59 -5.24 -8.00 -32.68
CA ASP A 59 -6.65 -8.41 -32.54
C ASP A 59 -6.79 -9.88 -32.14
N GLN A 60 -5.93 -10.77 -32.63
CA GLN A 60 -6.02 -12.21 -32.35
C GLN A 60 -5.37 -12.61 -31.04
N VAL A 61 -4.17 -12.08 -30.76
CA VAL A 61 -3.37 -12.49 -29.59
C VAL A 61 -3.73 -11.66 -28.36
N HIS A 62 -4.07 -10.39 -28.54
CA HIS A 62 -4.35 -9.46 -27.45
C HIS A 62 -5.79 -8.99 -27.38
N GLN A 63 -6.66 -9.44 -28.30
CA GLN A 63 -8.05 -9.01 -28.50
C GLN A 63 -8.20 -7.56 -28.96
N SER A 64 -7.54 -6.64 -28.26
CA SER A 64 -7.37 -5.24 -28.64
C SER A 64 -6.31 -4.60 -27.75
N VAL A 65 -5.80 -3.45 -28.19
CA VAL A 65 -4.93 -2.61 -27.36
C VAL A 65 -5.62 -2.24 -26.04
N PHE A 66 -6.91 -1.89 -26.09
CA PHE A 66 -7.69 -1.53 -24.91
C PHE A 66 -7.79 -2.69 -23.91
N ASN A 67 -8.09 -3.90 -24.39
CA ASN A 67 -8.19 -5.08 -23.52
C ASN A 67 -6.86 -5.38 -22.84
N TYR A 68 -5.75 -5.28 -23.56
CA TYR A 68 -4.43 -5.42 -22.96
C TYR A 68 -4.15 -4.34 -21.90
N LEU A 69 -4.36 -3.05 -22.22
CA LEU A 69 -4.11 -1.95 -21.29
C LEU A 69 -4.94 -2.06 -20.00
N THR A 70 -6.19 -2.51 -20.10
CA THR A 70 -7.04 -2.71 -18.91
C THR A 70 -6.68 -3.95 -18.09
N GLN A 71 -5.76 -4.81 -18.54
CA GLN A 71 -5.24 -5.93 -17.76
C GLN A 71 -3.92 -5.59 -17.05
N LEU A 72 -3.33 -4.43 -17.35
CA LEU A 72 -2.11 -3.96 -16.69
C LEU A 72 -2.38 -3.59 -15.23
N ASP A 73 -1.34 -3.75 -14.42
CA ASP A 73 -1.41 -3.50 -12.98
C ASP A 73 -1.77 -2.04 -12.65
N LYS A 74 -2.39 -1.82 -11.48
CA LYS A 74 -2.71 -0.48 -10.95
C LYS A 74 -1.49 0.45 -10.93
N LYS A 75 -0.27 -0.06 -10.74
CA LYS A 75 0.98 0.72 -10.78
C LYS A 75 1.23 1.36 -12.15
N VAL A 76 0.74 0.73 -13.21
CA VAL A 76 0.91 1.18 -14.60
C VAL A 76 -0.24 2.08 -15.02
N THR A 77 -1.48 1.65 -14.77
CA THR A 77 -2.68 2.37 -15.23
C THR A 77 -3.12 3.49 -14.28
N GLY A 78 -2.72 3.41 -13.01
CA GLY A 78 -3.21 4.30 -11.95
C GLY A 78 -4.70 4.13 -11.65
N LEU A 79 -5.31 3.01 -12.04
CA LEU A 79 -6.73 2.71 -11.87
C LEU A 79 -6.94 1.59 -10.85
N THR A 80 -7.99 1.71 -10.04
CA THR A 80 -8.44 0.59 -9.19
C THR A 80 -9.12 -0.49 -10.03
N GLU A 81 -9.25 -1.69 -9.49
CA GLU A 81 -9.97 -2.80 -10.14
C GLU A 81 -11.42 -2.44 -10.47
N HIS A 82 -12.08 -1.72 -9.55
CA HIS A 82 -13.42 -1.20 -9.78
C HIS A 82 -13.48 -0.17 -10.92
N GLN A 83 -12.53 0.77 -10.98
CA GLN A 83 -12.44 1.74 -12.07
C GLN A 83 -12.15 1.07 -13.41
N THR A 84 -11.31 0.04 -13.40
CA THR A 84 -10.98 -0.77 -14.58
C THR A 84 -12.22 -1.48 -15.12
N SER A 85 -13.02 -2.09 -14.23
CA SER A 85 -14.29 -2.73 -14.59
C SER A 85 -15.27 -1.74 -15.20
N LEU A 86 -15.43 -0.55 -14.60
CA LEU A 86 -16.26 0.52 -15.15
C LEU A 86 -15.81 0.94 -16.56
N ILE A 87 -14.51 1.16 -16.76
CA ILE A 87 -13.96 1.56 -18.06
C ILE A 87 -14.19 0.49 -19.13
N ARG A 88 -14.07 -0.80 -18.80
CA ARG A 88 -14.38 -1.90 -19.73
C ARG A 88 -15.85 -1.87 -20.18
N LEU A 89 -16.78 -1.75 -19.24
CA LEU A 89 -18.21 -1.68 -19.58
C LEU A 89 -18.56 -0.42 -20.38
N PHE A 90 -17.87 0.71 -20.12
CA PHE A 90 -18.03 1.91 -20.93
C PHE A 90 -17.50 1.74 -22.35
N TYR A 91 -16.42 0.99 -22.52
CA TYR A 91 -15.85 0.67 -23.84
C TYR A 91 -16.75 -0.27 -24.65
N GLU A 92 -17.46 -1.18 -23.98
CA GLU A 92 -18.51 -2.00 -24.59
C GLU A 92 -19.75 -1.18 -25.01
N GLY A 93 -19.83 0.10 -24.64
CA GLY A 93 -20.95 0.98 -25.01
C GLY A 93 -22.18 0.85 -24.12
N LYS A 94 -22.08 0.16 -22.97
CA LYS A 94 -23.20 -0.04 -22.06
C LYS A 94 -23.75 1.27 -21.47
N SER A 95 -25.07 1.32 -21.28
CA SER A 95 -25.78 2.43 -20.65
C SER A 95 -25.49 2.53 -19.15
N ASP A 96 -25.84 3.66 -18.53
CA ASP A 96 -25.67 3.83 -17.08
C ASP A 96 -26.49 2.81 -16.28
N GLU A 97 -27.68 2.44 -16.76
CA GLU A 97 -28.55 1.43 -16.16
C GLU A 97 -28.01 0.00 -16.30
N GLU A 98 -27.42 -0.33 -17.45
CA GLU A 98 -26.80 -1.63 -17.70
C GLU A 98 -25.57 -1.83 -16.81
N VAL A 99 -24.70 -0.81 -16.76
CA VAL A 99 -23.51 -0.82 -15.89
C VAL A 99 -23.90 -0.92 -14.42
N GLN A 100 -24.96 -0.21 -14.00
CA GLN A 100 -25.48 -0.29 -12.63
C GLN A 100 -25.88 -1.72 -12.28
N LYS A 101 -26.66 -2.38 -13.15
CA LYS A 101 -27.15 -3.75 -12.93
C LYS A 101 -26.00 -4.75 -12.86
N GLU A 102 -25.02 -4.63 -13.74
CA GLU A 102 -23.92 -5.58 -13.85
C GLU A 102 -22.91 -5.48 -12.69
N LEU A 103 -22.65 -4.27 -12.20
CA LEU A 103 -21.74 -4.06 -11.07
C LEU A 103 -22.44 -4.06 -9.70
N GLY A 104 -23.77 -4.20 -9.66
CA GLY A 104 -24.54 -4.17 -8.41
C GLY A 104 -24.43 -2.84 -7.65
N ILE A 105 -24.27 -1.73 -8.36
CA ILE A 105 -24.13 -0.40 -7.76
C ILE A 105 -25.52 0.18 -7.42
N GLY A 106 -25.63 0.88 -6.30
CA GLY A 106 -26.93 1.30 -5.75
C GLY A 106 -27.75 2.26 -6.62
N SER A 107 -27.14 3.02 -7.55
CA SER A 107 -27.89 3.93 -8.44
C SER A 107 -27.17 4.24 -9.76
N ALA A 108 -27.94 4.47 -10.84
CA ALA A 108 -27.43 4.95 -12.12
C ALA A 108 -26.75 6.33 -12.00
N SER A 109 -27.20 7.18 -11.07
CA SER A 109 -26.56 8.47 -10.75
C SER A 109 -25.11 8.30 -10.28
N THR A 110 -24.80 7.21 -9.56
CA THR A 110 -23.43 6.88 -9.16
C THR A 110 -22.54 6.56 -10.38
N ILE A 111 -23.07 5.85 -11.38
CA ILE A 111 -22.34 5.55 -12.63
C ILE A 111 -22.03 6.81 -13.41
N ARG A 112 -23.02 7.71 -13.53
CA ARG A 112 -22.84 9.01 -14.18
C ARG A 112 -21.74 9.84 -13.52
N ASN A 113 -21.70 9.85 -12.18
CA ASN A 113 -20.63 10.51 -11.43
C ASN A 113 -19.26 9.86 -11.69
N HIS A 114 -19.20 8.53 -11.79
CA HIS A 114 -17.97 7.83 -12.17
C HIS A 114 -17.49 8.21 -13.57
N ARG A 115 -18.38 8.26 -14.58
CA ARG A 115 -18.04 8.75 -15.93
C ARG A 115 -17.46 10.16 -15.89
N PHE A 116 -18.14 11.07 -15.18
CA PHE A 116 -17.68 12.45 -15.03
C PHE A 116 -16.28 12.52 -14.41
N THR A 117 -16.08 11.80 -13.29
CA THR A 117 -14.78 11.77 -12.60
C THR A 117 -13.66 11.20 -13.48
N LEU A 118 -13.95 10.15 -14.26
CA LEU A 118 -12.97 9.57 -15.17
C LEU A 118 -12.65 10.50 -16.34
N LYS A 119 -13.65 11.17 -16.91
CA LYS A 119 -13.47 12.21 -17.94
C LYS A 119 -12.66 13.41 -17.43
N GLU A 120 -12.89 13.80 -16.18
CA GLU A 120 -12.11 14.85 -15.55
C GLU A 120 -10.66 14.43 -15.33
N LYS A 121 -10.42 13.19 -14.89
CA LYS A 121 -9.08 12.62 -14.77
C LYS A 121 -8.36 12.55 -16.13
N GLU A 122 -9.06 12.22 -17.22
CA GLU A 122 -8.52 12.25 -18.59
C GLU A 122 -8.00 13.66 -18.94
N ARG A 123 -8.81 14.70 -18.71
CA ARG A 123 -8.44 16.11 -18.96
C ARG A 123 -7.23 16.53 -18.12
N GLN A 124 -7.24 16.20 -16.83
CA GLN A 124 -6.13 16.51 -15.92
C GLN A 124 -4.84 15.81 -16.35
N SER A 125 -4.93 14.54 -16.75
CA SER A 125 -3.79 13.77 -17.23
C SER A 125 -3.20 14.37 -18.50
N LYS A 126 -4.04 14.86 -19.43
CA LYS A 126 -3.58 15.55 -20.63
C LYS A 126 -2.76 16.80 -20.29
N VAL A 127 -3.26 17.66 -19.40
CA VAL A 127 -2.53 18.86 -18.97
C VAL A 127 -1.23 18.48 -18.26
N TYR A 128 -1.28 17.48 -17.39
CA TYR A 128 -0.10 16.99 -16.67
C TYR A 128 0.98 16.45 -17.61
N LEU A 129 0.61 15.67 -18.63
CA LEU A 129 1.56 15.16 -19.63
C LEU A 129 2.25 16.31 -20.37
N VAL A 130 1.52 17.34 -20.77
CA VAL A 130 2.10 18.55 -21.40
C VAL A 130 3.07 19.25 -20.45
N MET A 131 2.72 19.41 -19.18
CA MET A 131 3.64 19.99 -18.18
C MET A 131 4.93 19.18 -18.04
N MET A 132 4.83 17.84 -18.02
CA MET A 132 5.98 16.96 -17.91
C MET A 132 6.88 17.02 -19.14
N ASP A 133 6.29 17.17 -20.33
CA ASP A 133 7.05 17.29 -21.57
C ASP A 133 7.84 18.62 -21.62
N LEU A 134 7.18 19.74 -21.31
CA LEU A 134 7.82 21.06 -21.21
C LEU A 134 8.95 21.10 -20.16
N LEU A 135 8.81 20.35 -19.07
CA LEU A 135 9.89 20.22 -18.07
C LEU A 135 11.10 19.49 -18.64
N LYS A 136 10.91 18.45 -19.45
CA LYS A 136 12.02 17.72 -20.10
C LYS A 136 12.77 18.61 -21.09
N GLU A 137 12.08 19.48 -21.83
CA GLU A 137 12.73 20.42 -22.76
C GLU A 137 13.70 21.38 -22.06
N LYS A 138 13.38 21.78 -20.81
CA LYS A 138 14.23 22.68 -20.00
C LYS A 138 15.41 21.96 -19.36
N VAL A 139 15.29 20.65 -19.10
CA VAL A 139 16.31 19.83 -18.45
C VAL A 139 17.15 19.16 -19.54
N LYS A 140 18.31 19.75 -19.87
CA LYS A 140 19.29 19.10 -20.77
C LYS A 140 19.56 17.65 -20.33
N PRO A 141 19.78 16.70 -21.25
CA PRO A 141 19.92 15.27 -20.96
C PRO A 141 21.26 14.89 -20.27
N ALA A 142 21.86 15.81 -19.50
CA ALA A 142 23.03 15.56 -18.66
C ALA A 142 22.66 15.34 -17.18
N THR A 143 21.38 15.47 -16.81
CA THR A 143 20.91 15.19 -15.44
C THR A 143 19.72 14.23 -15.45
N SER A 144 19.83 13.12 -16.19
CA SER A 144 18.94 11.96 -16.05
C SER A 144 19.29 11.14 -14.80
N PHE A 145 19.30 11.81 -13.65
CA PHE A 145 19.15 11.19 -12.35
C PHE A 145 18.41 12.20 -11.49
N ILE A 146 17.11 12.02 -11.33
CA ILE A 146 16.35 12.70 -10.28
C ILE A 146 16.96 12.22 -8.96
N ASN A 147 17.94 12.95 -8.45
CA ASN A 147 18.35 12.82 -7.07
C ASN A 147 17.15 13.22 -6.19
N PRO A 148 16.89 12.50 -5.08
CA PRO A 148 15.82 12.84 -4.17
C PRO A 148 16.01 14.29 -3.69
N PRO A 149 14.92 15.00 -3.33
CA PRO A 149 15.00 16.39 -2.90
C PRO A 149 16.07 16.56 -1.82
N LYS A 150 16.94 17.58 -1.97
CA LYS A 150 18.15 17.84 -1.17
C LYS A 150 17.95 17.76 0.35
N THR A 151 16.74 17.92 0.84
CA THR A 151 16.34 17.82 2.26
C THR A 151 16.38 16.39 2.81
N ALA A 152 16.03 15.38 2.01
CA ALA A 152 16.05 13.97 2.43
C ALA A 152 17.49 13.48 2.64
N LYS A 153 18.39 13.85 1.71
CA LYS A 153 19.81 13.50 1.74
C LYS A 153 20.54 14.04 2.98
N MET A 154 20.22 15.27 3.41
CA MET A 154 20.80 15.85 4.64
C MET A 154 20.39 15.10 5.92
N LEU A 155 19.19 14.53 5.97
CA LEU A 155 18.72 13.77 7.12
C LEU A 155 19.35 12.37 7.16
N GLU A 156 19.47 11.73 6.00
CA GLU A 156 20.15 10.44 5.81
C GLU A 156 21.62 10.52 6.20
N ASP A 157 22.36 11.53 5.72
CA ASP A 157 23.77 11.75 6.03
C ASP A 157 24.02 11.94 7.55
N ARG A 158 23.13 12.68 8.23
CA ARG A 158 23.20 12.86 9.70
C ARG A 158 22.94 11.55 10.44
N LEU A 159 22.09 10.70 9.89
CA LEU A 159 21.70 9.44 10.49
C LEU A 159 22.81 8.39 10.34
N LEU A 160 23.42 8.31 9.15
CA LEU A 160 24.58 7.47 8.87
C LEU A 160 25.77 7.85 9.76
N LYS A 161 26.09 9.15 9.89
CA LYS A 161 27.15 9.61 10.81
C LYS A 161 26.94 9.21 12.27
N LYS A 162 25.68 9.10 12.71
CA LYS A 162 25.36 8.69 14.10
C LYS A 162 25.49 7.17 14.30
N LEU A 163 25.19 6.39 13.25
CA LEU A 163 25.16 4.93 13.32
C LEU A 163 26.50 4.29 12.93
N PHE A 164 27.30 4.96 12.11
CA PHE A 164 28.64 4.57 11.67
C PHE A 164 29.69 5.54 12.26
N PRO A 165 30.13 5.33 13.51
CA PRO A 165 31.03 6.26 14.20
C PRO A 165 32.42 6.38 13.55
N GLU A 166 32.86 5.35 12.82
CA GLU A 166 34.16 5.29 12.14
C GLU A 166 34.05 5.55 10.62
N GLY A 167 32.92 6.09 10.17
CA GLY A 167 32.62 6.30 8.74
C GLY A 167 31.82 5.15 8.13
N THR A 168 31.23 5.38 6.96
CA THR A 168 30.29 4.45 6.30
C THR A 168 30.92 3.12 5.88
N ASP A 169 32.26 3.01 5.86
CA ASP A 169 33.01 1.77 5.67
C ASP A 169 33.32 1.02 6.99
N GLY A 170 33.13 1.69 8.13
CA GLY A 170 33.37 1.14 9.47
C GLY A 170 32.21 0.30 10.02
N PRO A 171 32.32 -0.17 11.28
CA PRO A 171 31.29 -0.98 11.93
C PRO A 171 30.05 -0.16 12.31
N LEU A 172 28.89 -0.80 12.22
CA LEU A 172 27.60 -0.27 12.63
C LEU A 172 27.45 -0.36 14.15
N LYS A 173 27.12 0.74 14.81
CA LYS A 173 26.93 0.80 16.28
C LYS A 173 25.76 -0.06 16.77
N THR A 174 24.63 -0.02 16.06
CA THR A 174 23.43 -0.81 16.41
C THR A 174 22.53 -0.99 15.20
N PHE A 175 21.93 -2.19 15.08
CA PHE A 175 20.91 -2.49 14.08
C PHE A 175 19.49 -2.52 14.66
N SER A 176 19.33 -2.30 15.98
CA SER A 176 18.03 -2.12 16.63
C SER A 176 17.52 -0.69 16.41
N ILE A 177 17.10 -0.41 15.19
CA ILE A 177 16.65 0.91 14.74
C ILE A 177 15.26 0.84 14.13
N LYS A 178 14.57 1.98 14.07
CA LYS A 178 13.26 2.09 13.43
C LYS A 178 13.34 1.60 11.99
N GLU A 179 12.29 0.94 11.52
CA GLU A 179 12.21 0.33 10.19
C GLU A 179 12.63 1.27 9.05
N LYS A 180 12.18 2.53 9.10
CA LYS A 180 12.55 3.56 8.12
C LYS A 180 14.04 3.87 8.06
N HIS A 181 14.78 3.67 9.15
CA HIS A 181 16.23 3.88 9.19
C HIS A 181 17.00 2.62 8.76
N LYS A 182 16.43 1.42 8.94
CA LYS A 182 17.04 0.17 8.47
C LYS A 182 17.29 0.22 6.97
N LEU A 183 16.33 0.73 6.19
CA LEU A 183 16.49 0.87 4.74
C LEU A 183 17.69 1.73 4.35
N VAL A 184 17.86 2.89 5.00
CA VAL A 184 19.01 3.79 4.75
C VAL A 184 20.33 3.08 5.07
N VAL A 185 20.38 2.37 6.20
CA VAL A 185 21.57 1.61 6.61
C VAL A 185 21.85 0.44 5.66
N LEU A 186 20.83 -0.30 5.23
CA LEU A 186 20.98 -1.43 4.32
C LEU A 186 21.40 -0.97 2.91
N GLN A 187 20.87 0.17 2.43
CA GLN A 187 21.34 0.79 1.19
C GLN A 187 22.82 1.14 1.25
N GLU A 188 23.29 1.70 2.37
CA GLU A 188 24.70 1.99 2.56
C GLU A 188 25.54 0.71 2.64
N ILE A 189 25.03 -0.36 3.24
CA ILE A 189 25.76 -1.65 3.30
C ILE A 189 25.89 -2.28 1.90
N VAL A 190 24.88 -2.10 1.05
CA VAL A 190 24.85 -2.63 -0.33
C VAL A 190 25.95 -2.02 -1.20
N THR A 191 26.38 -0.79 -0.94
CA THR A 191 27.47 -0.15 -1.71
C THR A 191 28.82 -0.86 -1.53
N ARG A 192 28.95 -1.72 -0.51
CA ARG A 192 30.14 -2.56 -0.28
C ARG A 192 30.20 -3.83 -1.13
N PHE A 193 29.12 -4.15 -1.84
CA PHE A 193 29.05 -5.30 -2.74
C PHE A 193 29.33 -4.87 -4.19
N GLN A 194 29.96 -5.74 -4.96
CA GLN A 194 30.21 -5.52 -6.38
C GLN A 194 28.99 -5.94 -7.20
N ASP A 195 28.63 -5.11 -8.18
CA ASP A 195 27.53 -5.40 -9.08
C ASP A 195 27.87 -6.61 -9.98
N GLU A 196 26.84 -7.36 -10.36
CA GLU A 196 26.96 -8.58 -11.19
C GLU A 196 27.84 -9.72 -10.60
N GLN A 197 28.27 -9.64 -9.33
CA GLN A 197 29.02 -10.69 -8.65
C GLN A 197 28.10 -11.63 -7.85
N THR A 198 28.37 -12.94 -7.94
CA THR A 198 27.79 -13.96 -7.05
C THR A 198 28.75 -14.27 -5.90
N TYR A 199 28.22 -14.31 -4.68
CA TYR A 199 28.93 -14.61 -3.45
C TYR A 199 28.46 -15.93 -2.85
N SER A 200 29.38 -16.71 -2.31
CA SER A 200 29.09 -17.81 -1.40
C SER A 200 28.64 -17.30 -0.02
N GLU A 201 28.03 -18.19 0.77
CA GLU A 201 27.71 -17.90 2.17
C GLU A 201 28.92 -17.42 2.97
N GLN A 202 30.11 -17.99 2.73
CA GLN A 202 31.32 -17.63 3.45
C GLN A 202 31.78 -16.20 3.11
N GLU A 203 31.76 -15.84 1.84
CA GLU A 203 32.18 -14.52 1.36
C GLU A 203 31.25 -13.42 1.87
N ILE A 204 29.92 -13.63 1.81
CA ILE A 204 28.96 -12.67 2.38
C ILE A 204 29.13 -12.52 3.88
N ASN A 205 29.32 -13.62 4.59
CA ASN A 205 29.49 -13.57 6.04
C ASN A 205 30.76 -12.80 6.39
N GLN A 206 31.83 -12.91 5.60
CA GLN A 206 33.05 -12.11 5.81
C GLN A 206 32.79 -10.61 5.62
N ILE A 207 32.08 -10.22 4.56
CA ILE A 207 31.73 -8.81 4.30
C ILE A 207 30.86 -8.26 5.44
N LEU A 208 29.82 -8.99 5.84
CA LEU A 208 28.85 -8.52 6.83
C LEU A 208 29.38 -8.55 8.27
N LYS A 209 30.33 -9.44 8.59
CA LYS A 209 30.99 -9.49 9.91
C LYS A 209 31.74 -8.21 10.25
N VAL A 210 32.34 -7.56 9.24
CA VAL A 210 33.02 -6.27 9.41
C VAL A 210 32.01 -5.16 9.72
N VAL A 211 30.78 -5.29 9.21
CA VAL A 211 29.71 -4.31 9.42
C VAL A 211 29.07 -4.46 10.80
N TYR A 212 28.67 -5.68 11.20
CA TYR A 212 27.95 -5.89 12.45
C TYR A 212 28.16 -7.32 12.98
N HIS A 213 28.28 -7.44 14.30
CA HIS A 213 28.52 -8.73 14.97
C HIS A 213 27.43 -9.77 14.67
N ASP A 214 26.16 -9.35 14.56
CA ASP A 214 25.06 -10.20 14.09
C ASP A 214 24.89 -10.07 12.57
N PHE A 215 25.91 -10.55 11.85
CA PHE A 215 25.92 -10.60 10.39
C PHE A 215 24.78 -11.45 9.82
N ALA A 216 24.28 -12.43 10.58
CA ALA A 216 23.17 -13.27 10.18
C ALA A 216 21.86 -12.48 10.10
N THR A 217 21.62 -11.56 11.03
CA THR A 217 20.47 -10.66 10.97
C THR A 217 20.61 -9.64 9.84
N LEU A 218 21.80 -9.08 9.60
CA LEU A 218 22.02 -8.22 8.43
C LEU A 218 21.74 -8.96 7.13
N ARG A 219 22.24 -10.19 6.98
CA ARG A 219 22.00 -11.02 5.79
C ARG A 219 20.52 -11.31 5.58
N ARG A 220 19.80 -11.68 6.65
CA ARG A 220 18.34 -11.90 6.62
C ARG A 220 17.61 -10.64 6.19
N SER A 221 17.97 -9.48 6.74
CA SER A 221 17.38 -8.20 6.36
C SER A 221 17.69 -7.82 4.91
N LEU A 222 18.93 -7.98 4.42
CA LEU A 222 19.27 -7.69 3.02
C LEU A 222 18.43 -8.52 2.03
N ILE A 223 18.08 -9.76 2.38
CA ILE A 223 17.15 -10.58 1.59
C ILE A 223 15.71 -10.12 1.75
N GLU A 224 15.25 -9.90 2.99
CA GLU A 224 13.87 -9.48 3.30
C GLU A 224 13.50 -8.19 2.57
N TYR A 225 14.43 -7.23 2.51
CA TYR A 225 14.27 -5.97 1.79
C TYR A 225 14.63 -6.05 0.30
N ASN A 226 14.89 -7.24 -0.25
CA ASN A 226 15.20 -7.49 -1.67
C ASN A 226 16.44 -6.75 -2.21
N PHE A 227 17.45 -6.49 -1.37
CA PHE A 227 18.75 -6.01 -1.82
C PHE A 227 19.63 -7.16 -2.34
N LEU A 228 19.57 -8.31 -1.65
CA LEU A 228 20.22 -9.54 -2.06
C LEU A 228 19.16 -10.60 -2.41
N ASP A 229 19.48 -11.44 -3.39
CA ASP A 229 18.79 -12.70 -3.64
C ASP A 229 19.71 -13.87 -3.27
N ARG A 230 19.15 -15.08 -3.14
CA ARG A 230 19.91 -16.29 -2.81
C ARG A 230 19.31 -17.52 -3.46
N THR A 231 20.13 -18.53 -3.67
CA THR A 231 19.62 -19.87 -3.98
C THR A 231 18.84 -20.44 -2.77
N PRO A 232 17.83 -21.29 -3.01
CA PRO A 232 17.03 -21.88 -1.92
C PRO A 232 17.84 -22.71 -0.91
N ASP A 233 18.93 -23.31 -1.37
CA ASP A 233 19.90 -24.08 -0.57
C ASP A 233 20.92 -23.19 0.18
N GLY A 234 20.89 -21.87 -0.04
CA GLY A 234 21.79 -20.90 0.60
C GLY A 234 23.23 -20.97 0.11
N SER A 235 23.50 -21.70 -0.98
CA SER A 235 24.86 -21.86 -1.52
C SER A 235 25.40 -20.58 -2.16
N GLN A 236 24.54 -19.78 -2.78
CA GLN A 236 24.91 -18.58 -3.53
C GLN A 236 23.98 -17.42 -3.23
N TYR A 237 24.52 -16.21 -3.38
CA TYR A 237 23.85 -14.95 -3.16
C TYR A 237 24.33 -13.92 -4.18
N TRP A 238 23.49 -12.96 -4.56
CA TRP A 238 23.87 -11.91 -5.51
C TRP A 238 23.05 -10.64 -5.29
N LEU A 239 23.57 -9.50 -5.75
CA LEU A 239 22.82 -8.25 -5.77
C LEU A 239 21.65 -8.34 -6.75
N LYS A 240 20.47 -7.92 -6.29
CA LYS A 240 19.29 -7.87 -7.15
C LYS A 240 19.35 -6.60 -7.99
N THR A 241 19.45 -6.74 -9.31
CA THR A 241 19.51 -5.63 -10.28
C THR A 241 18.32 -4.69 -10.07
N GLY A 242 18.59 -3.38 -9.92
CA GLY A 242 17.57 -2.35 -9.66
C GLY A 242 17.23 -2.08 -8.19
N SER A 243 18.11 -2.43 -7.25
CA SER A 243 17.90 -2.28 -5.80
C SER A 243 18.27 -0.90 -5.23
N VAL A 244 18.83 0.01 -6.03
CA VAL A 244 19.13 1.37 -5.58
C VAL A 244 17.85 2.23 -5.64
N ARG A 245 17.25 2.43 -4.46
CA ARG A 245 16.10 3.28 -4.11
C ARG A 245 14.71 2.70 -4.41
N LYS A 246 14.25 1.82 -3.51
CA LYS A 246 12.81 1.51 -3.35
C LYS A 246 12.25 2.10 -2.05
N GLU A 247 11.75 3.33 -2.14
CA GLU A 247 10.70 3.82 -1.21
C GLU A 247 9.40 2.99 -1.33
N GLU A 248 9.27 2.19 -2.39
CA GLU A 248 8.10 1.41 -2.79
C GLU A 248 7.68 0.30 -1.80
N GLN A 249 8.63 -0.36 -1.10
CA GLN A 249 8.27 -1.43 -0.14
C GLN A 249 7.54 -0.90 1.11
N ILE A 250 7.80 0.36 1.49
CA ILE A 250 7.08 1.01 2.61
C ILE A 250 5.61 1.23 2.22
N MET A 251 5.34 1.50 0.95
CA MET A 251 3.98 1.69 0.44
C MET A 251 3.19 0.38 0.47
N ASP A 252 3.80 -0.74 0.07
CA ASP A 252 3.12 -2.05 0.02
C ASP A 252 2.69 -2.52 1.43
N ARG A 253 3.59 -2.42 2.42
CA ARG A 253 3.25 -2.75 3.82
C ARG A 253 2.24 -1.77 4.43
N LYS A 254 2.23 -0.50 4.01
CA LYS A 254 1.24 0.50 4.41
C LYS A 254 -0.12 0.23 3.76
N GLU A 255 -0.16 -0.24 2.51
CA GLU A 255 -1.38 -0.66 1.82
C GLU A 255 -1.92 -1.98 2.40
N GLU A 256 -1.04 -2.93 2.71
CA GLU A 256 -1.37 -4.19 3.39
C GLU A 256 -1.91 -3.94 4.80
N LEU A 257 -1.27 -3.06 5.58
CA LEU A 257 -1.80 -2.62 6.87
C LEU A 257 -3.16 -1.93 6.70
N LYS A 258 -3.34 -1.04 5.71
CA LYS A 258 -4.65 -0.44 5.40
C LYS A 258 -5.69 -1.48 5.02
N ARG A 259 -5.30 -2.55 4.31
CA ARG A 259 -6.18 -3.65 3.92
C ARG A 259 -6.57 -4.49 5.14
N LEU A 260 -5.62 -4.84 5.99
CA LEU A 260 -5.84 -5.45 7.30
C LEU A 260 -6.74 -4.59 8.20
N TYR A 261 -6.58 -3.26 8.18
CA TYR A 261 -7.46 -2.33 8.90
C TYR A 261 -8.87 -2.26 8.31
N LYS A 262 -9.04 -2.45 7.00
CA LYS A 262 -10.34 -2.49 6.33
C LYS A 262 -11.05 -3.85 6.48
N GLU A 263 -10.30 -4.94 6.47
CA GLU A 263 -10.81 -6.31 6.60
C GLU A 263 -11.06 -6.70 8.07
N THR A 264 -10.38 -6.02 9.00
CA THR A 264 -10.72 -6.10 10.43
C THR A 264 -12.13 -5.54 10.63
N LYS A 265 -13.09 -6.42 10.85
CA LYS A 265 -14.44 -6.06 11.27
C LYS A 265 -14.35 -5.23 12.56
N ILE A 266 -14.73 -3.96 12.48
CA ILE A 266 -14.80 -3.09 13.65
C ILE A 266 -16.06 -3.47 14.42
N GLU A 267 -15.87 -4.00 15.62
CA GLU A 267 -16.96 -4.36 16.51
C GLU A 267 -17.24 -3.19 17.45
N ALA A 268 -18.45 -2.64 17.37
CA ALA A 268 -18.96 -1.66 18.32
C ALA A 268 -19.59 -2.39 19.51
N GLY A 269 -19.58 -1.79 20.70
CA GLY A 269 -20.19 -2.43 21.85
C GLY A 269 -20.14 -1.62 23.14
N VAL A 270 -20.66 -2.23 24.20
CA VAL A 270 -20.63 -1.73 25.57
C VAL A 270 -19.67 -2.60 26.38
N TYR A 271 -18.86 -1.97 27.23
CA TYR A 271 -17.92 -2.62 28.12
C TYR A 271 -17.98 -1.98 29.50
N GLN A 272 -17.49 -2.71 30.50
CA GLN A 272 -17.30 -2.20 31.85
C GLN A 272 -15.82 -2.12 32.23
N VAL A 273 -15.50 -1.19 33.12
CA VAL A 273 -14.25 -1.14 33.86
C VAL A 273 -14.58 -1.44 35.32
N LYS A 274 -14.09 -2.55 35.85
CA LYS A 274 -14.36 -3.01 37.20
C LYS A 274 -13.12 -2.85 38.07
N ASN A 275 -13.27 -2.22 39.22
CA ASN A 275 -12.28 -2.24 40.27
C ASN A 275 -12.46 -3.54 41.09
N THR A 276 -11.45 -4.40 41.11
CA THR A 276 -11.54 -5.71 41.78
C THR A 276 -11.47 -5.64 43.30
N ILE A 277 -11.06 -4.50 43.89
CA ILE A 277 -10.97 -4.31 45.34
C ILE A 277 -12.32 -3.87 45.92
N ASN A 278 -12.92 -2.82 45.38
CA ASN A 278 -14.15 -2.24 45.94
C ASN A 278 -15.42 -2.63 45.14
N GLY A 279 -15.27 -3.36 44.04
CA GLY A 279 -16.37 -3.83 43.21
C GLY A 279 -17.06 -2.73 42.38
N LYS A 280 -16.58 -1.48 42.42
CA LYS A 280 -17.15 -0.38 41.64
C LYS A 280 -16.93 -0.61 40.15
N ILE A 281 -17.93 -0.25 39.37
CA ILE A 281 -17.94 -0.44 37.92
C ILE A 281 -18.17 0.87 37.16
N LEU A 282 -17.57 1.00 35.98
CA LEU A 282 -17.83 2.06 35.00
C LEU A 282 -18.32 1.43 33.71
N VAL A 283 -19.52 1.77 33.27
CA VAL A 283 -20.08 1.31 32.00
C VAL A 283 -19.90 2.37 30.92
N GLU A 284 -19.25 1.99 29.81
CA GLU A 284 -19.03 2.84 28.65
C GLU A 284 -19.32 2.12 27.33
N SER A 285 -19.61 2.89 26.29
CA SER A 285 -19.81 2.40 24.93
C SER A 285 -18.72 2.92 24.02
N THR A 286 -18.27 2.10 23.07
CA THR A 286 -17.33 2.53 22.02
C THR A 286 -17.79 2.01 20.66
N PRO A 287 -17.64 2.80 19.59
CA PRO A 287 -17.83 2.32 18.22
C PRO A 287 -16.74 1.33 17.79
N ASN A 288 -15.66 1.18 18.55
CA ASN A 288 -14.58 0.24 18.27
C ASN A 288 -14.04 -0.37 19.57
N LEU A 289 -14.39 -1.62 19.86
CA LEU A 289 -13.95 -2.34 21.06
C LEU A 289 -12.42 -2.48 21.16
N LYS A 290 -11.68 -2.43 20.04
CA LYS A 290 -10.20 -2.44 20.08
C LYS A 290 -9.60 -1.20 20.75
N THR A 291 -10.37 -0.10 20.90
CA THR A 291 -9.90 1.10 21.60
C THR A 291 -9.80 0.92 23.12
N ILE A 292 -10.34 -0.17 23.67
CA ILE A 292 -10.28 -0.49 25.11
C ILE A 292 -8.82 -0.55 25.61
N ASN A 293 -7.90 -1.11 24.81
CA ASN A 293 -6.48 -1.16 25.16
C ASN A 293 -5.84 0.23 25.29
N GLY A 294 -6.22 1.17 24.41
CA GLY A 294 -5.77 2.56 24.51
C GLY A 294 -6.33 3.26 25.74
N LYS A 295 -7.58 2.96 26.10
CA LYS A 295 -8.22 3.46 27.32
C LYS A 295 -7.57 2.93 28.59
N ARG A 296 -7.17 1.65 28.62
CA ARG A 296 -6.36 1.06 29.68
C ARG A 296 -5.02 1.79 29.81
N PHE A 297 -4.32 2.04 28.69
CA PHE A 297 -3.07 2.80 28.71
C PHE A 297 -3.25 4.24 29.23
N CYS A 298 -4.32 4.93 28.85
CA CYS A 298 -4.63 6.26 29.38
C CYS A 298 -4.85 6.25 30.91
N LEU A 299 -5.47 5.18 31.41
CA LEU A 299 -5.65 4.97 32.85
C LEU A 299 -4.30 4.80 33.55
N ASP A 300 -3.44 3.91 33.05
CA ASP A 300 -2.09 3.67 33.58
C ASP A 300 -1.22 4.95 33.59
N MET A 301 -1.40 5.82 32.59
CA MET A 301 -0.65 7.07 32.43
C MET A 301 -1.25 8.28 33.17
N GLY A 302 -2.33 8.12 33.94
CA GLY A 302 -2.89 9.23 34.70
C GLY A 302 -3.81 10.19 33.91
N THR A 303 -4.18 9.83 32.68
CA THR A 303 -4.86 10.75 31.72
C THR A 303 -6.30 10.35 31.41
N TYR A 304 -6.89 9.43 32.18
CA TYR A 304 -8.25 8.97 31.96
C TYR A 304 -9.28 10.06 32.27
N GLN A 305 -10.33 10.17 31.45
CA GLN A 305 -11.31 11.25 31.56
C GLN A 305 -12.12 11.20 32.86
N ASN A 306 -12.37 10.01 33.40
CA ASN A 306 -13.11 9.86 34.65
C ASN A 306 -12.20 10.12 35.86
N LYS A 307 -12.27 11.34 36.40
CA LYS A 307 -11.45 11.79 37.53
C LYS A 307 -11.62 10.95 38.81
N ARG A 308 -12.82 10.41 39.07
CA ARG A 308 -13.07 9.56 40.25
C ARG A 308 -12.34 8.23 40.13
N LEU A 309 -12.45 7.60 38.95
CA LEU A 309 -11.74 6.37 38.65
C LEU A 309 -10.21 6.59 38.63
N GLN A 310 -9.74 7.72 38.10
CA GLN A 310 -8.32 8.08 38.08
C GLN A 310 -7.74 8.35 39.47
N HIS A 311 -8.52 8.96 40.38
CA HIS A 311 -8.12 9.19 41.78
C HIS A 311 -7.99 7.87 42.53
N GLU A 312 -8.92 6.94 42.35
CA GLU A 312 -8.81 5.61 42.97
C GLU A 312 -7.63 4.80 42.44
N LEU A 313 -7.15 5.05 41.21
CA LEU A 313 -5.89 4.46 40.71
C LEU A 313 -4.63 5.00 41.43
N GLN A 314 -4.68 6.20 42.02
CA GLN A 314 -3.58 6.71 42.84
C GLN A 314 -3.54 6.05 44.22
N GLU A 315 -4.69 5.58 44.71
CA GLU A 315 -4.83 4.87 45.98
C GLU A 315 -4.61 3.36 45.84
N PHE A 316 -4.96 2.78 44.68
CA PHE A 316 -4.87 1.35 44.39
C PHE A 316 -4.01 1.10 43.14
N GLU A 317 -3.02 0.20 43.22
CA GLU A 317 -2.10 -0.09 42.10
C GLU A 317 -2.83 -0.38 40.77
N ALA A 318 -2.21 -0.02 39.64
CA ALA A 318 -2.82 -0.07 38.31
C ALA A 318 -3.30 -1.45 37.82
N LYS A 319 -2.91 -2.54 38.50
CA LYS A 319 -3.34 -3.91 38.19
C LYS A 319 -4.74 -4.28 38.72
N VAL A 320 -5.45 -3.36 39.35
CA VAL A 320 -6.76 -3.61 40.00
C VAL A 320 -7.96 -3.40 39.06
N PHE A 321 -7.77 -2.74 37.91
CA PHE A 321 -8.87 -2.41 36.99
C PHE A 321 -8.96 -3.39 35.81
N GLU A 322 -10.08 -4.10 35.74
CA GLU A 322 -10.39 -5.05 34.67
C GLU A 322 -11.37 -4.45 33.66
N PHE A 323 -11.04 -4.56 32.37
CA PHE A 323 -11.90 -4.14 31.27
C PHE A 323 -12.58 -5.35 30.65
N GLU A 324 -13.91 -5.39 30.69
CA GLU A 324 -14.71 -6.52 30.22
C GLU A 324 -15.78 -6.08 29.22
N VAL A 325 -15.89 -6.76 28.08
CA VAL A 325 -16.94 -6.49 27.08
C VAL A 325 -18.26 -7.08 27.56
N LEU A 326 -19.28 -6.23 27.72
CA LEU A 326 -20.62 -6.64 28.17
C LEU A 326 -21.51 -7.08 27.02
N GLU A 327 -21.52 -6.32 25.91
CA GLU A 327 -22.36 -6.63 24.76
C GLU A 327 -21.79 -6.03 23.48
N VAL A 328 -21.63 -6.86 22.45
CA VAL A 328 -21.25 -6.43 21.09
C VAL A 328 -22.52 -6.01 20.34
N LEU A 329 -22.51 -4.81 19.76
CA LEU A 329 -23.61 -4.28 18.98
C LEU A 329 -23.76 -5.07 17.67
N LYS A 330 -24.89 -5.76 17.52
CA LYS A 330 -25.26 -6.45 16.28
C LYS A 330 -25.98 -5.48 15.35
N ALA A 331 -25.33 -5.14 14.23
CA ALA A 331 -26.00 -4.38 13.17
C ALA A 331 -26.97 -5.29 12.38
N PRO A 332 -28.20 -4.85 12.09
CA PRO A 332 -29.11 -5.56 11.22
C PRO A 332 -28.55 -5.64 9.79
N LYS A 333 -28.87 -6.71 9.05
CA LYS A 333 -28.36 -6.95 7.70
C LYS A 333 -29.02 -6.06 6.64
N GLU A 334 -30.21 -5.52 6.92
CA GLU A 334 -30.99 -4.69 6.00
C GLU A 334 -31.70 -3.55 6.76
N GLY A 335 -31.85 -2.40 6.10
CA GLY A 335 -32.50 -1.20 6.65
C GLY A 335 -31.55 -0.09 7.09
N TYR A 336 -32.10 1.11 7.34
CA TYR A 336 -31.37 2.23 7.91
C TYR A 336 -31.03 1.93 9.39
N PHE A 337 -29.74 1.94 9.73
CA PHE A 337 -29.25 1.69 11.08
C PHE A 337 -28.33 2.83 11.51
N ASP A 338 -28.69 3.53 12.58
CA ASP A 338 -27.82 4.52 13.23
C ASP A 338 -27.04 3.84 14.36
N PRO A 339 -25.73 3.55 14.18
CA PRO A 339 -24.93 2.88 15.19
C PRO A 339 -24.75 3.71 16.47
N LYS A 340 -24.81 5.04 16.38
CA LYS A 340 -24.64 5.92 17.55
C LYS A 340 -25.86 5.84 18.46
N ASP A 341 -27.06 5.90 17.89
CA ASP A 341 -28.29 5.76 18.66
C ASP A 341 -28.42 4.36 19.27
N ALA A 342 -28.10 3.32 18.49
CA ALA A 342 -28.12 1.95 18.96
C ALA A 342 -27.11 1.70 20.11
N LEU A 343 -25.89 2.25 20.03
CA LEU A 343 -24.93 2.22 21.14
C LEU A 343 -25.43 2.95 22.39
N LYS A 344 -26.09 4.11 22.21
CA LYS A 344 -26.64 4.88 23.32
C LYS A 344 -27.71 4.09 24.05
N LYS A 345 -28.64 3.47 23.31
CA LYS A 345 -29.67 2.57 23.87
C LYS A 345 -29.05 1.36 24.56
N LEU A 346 -28.03 0.75 23.97
CA LEU A 346 -27.32 -0.39 24.55
C LEU A 346 -26.63 0.00 25.87
N LYS A 347 -25.99 1.18 25.92
CA LYS A 347 -25.39 1.72 27.15
C LYS A 347 -26.44 1.95 28.23
N VAL A 348 -27.59 2.56 27.88
CA VAL A 348 -28.70 2.81 28.83
C VAL A 348 -29.22 1.49 29.42
N LYS A 349 -29.45 0.46 28.60
CA LYS A 349 -29.84 -0.88 29.06
C LYS A 349 -28.89 -1.43 30.12
N TRP A 350 -27.58 -1.28 29.92
CA TRP A 350 -26.58 -1.76 30.88
C TRP A 350 -26.45 -0.88 32.12
N LEU A 351 -26.67 0.43 31.98
CA LEU A 351 -26.74 1.35 33.12
C LEU A 351 -27.94 1.07 34.02
N GLU A 352 -29.11 0.77 33.45
CA GLU A 352 -30.33 0.39 34.18
C GLU A 352 -30.15 -0.95 34.89
N LYS A 353 -29.50 -1.91 34.24
CA LYS A 353 -29.28 -3.26 34.78
C LYS A 353 -28.25 -3.29 35.91
N LEU A 354 -27.12 -2.61 35.74
CA LEU A 354 -25.99 -2.67 36.67
C LEU A 354 -26.01 -1.56 37.72
N GLN A 355 -26.80 -0.51 37.50
CA GLN A 355 -26.89 0.68 38.37
C GLN A 355 -25.53 1.14 38.92
N PRO A 356 -24.53 1.43 38.05
CA PRO A 356 -23.16 1.73 38.44
C PRO A 356 -23.00 3.18 38.96
N TYR A 357 -23.85 3.57 39.91
CA TYR A 357 -23.94 4.92 40.44
C TYR A 357 -23.48 4.97 41.89
N GLU A 358 -22.99 6.14 42.30
CA GLU A 358 -22.62 6.46 43.68
C GLU A 358 -21.63 5.44 44.30
N GLU A 359 -22.04 4.71 45.33
CA GLU A 359 -21.18 3.74 46.02
C GLU A 359 -20.88 2.50 45.17
N ARG A 360 -21.70 2.23 44.14
CA ARG A 360 -21.60 1.03 43.29
C ARG A 360 -20.87 1.25 41.98
N GLY A 361 -20.52 2.49 41.63
CA GLY A 361 -19.82 2.73 40.37
C GLY A 361 -19.41 4.16 40.08
N TYR A 362 -18.77 4.33 38.93
CA TYR A 362 -18.15 5.59 38.50
C TYR A 362 -18.98 6.38 37.50
N ASN A 363 -20.18 5.89 37.14
CA ASN A 363 -21.10 6.62 36.25
C ASN A 363 -21.88 7.68 37.03
N THR A 364 -22.20 8.80 36.37
CA THR A 364 -23.04 9.85 36.92
C THR A 364 -24.48 9.71 36.43
N LEU A 365 -25.47 9.99 37.30
CA LEU A 365 -26.89 10.00 36.97
C LEU A 365 -27.28 11.09 35.96
N LYS A 366 -26.44 12.13 35.81
CA LYS A 366 -26.62 13.17 34.79
C LYS A 366 -25.82 12.81 33.53
N PRO A 367 -26.45 12.82 32.34
CA PRO A 367 -25.70 12.79 31.08
C PRO A 367 -24.96 14.14 30.93
N GLN A 368 -23.65 14.09 30.68
CA GLN A 368 -22.92 15.20 30.07
C GLN A 368 -23.11 15.17 28.55
#